data_AF-A0A9X1FZ88-F1
#
_entry.id   AF-A0A9X1FZ88-F1
#
_cell.length_a   1.000
_cell.length_b   1.000
_cell.length_c   1.000
_cell.angle_alpha   90.00
_cell.angle_beta   90.00
_cell.angle_gamma   90.00
#
_symmetry.space_group_name_H-M   'P 1'
#
loop_
_entity.id
_entity.type
_entity.pdbx_description
1 polymer ?
#
loop_
_entity_poly.entity_id
_entity_poly.type
_entity_poly.pdbx_seq_one_letter_code
_entity_poly.pdbx_strand_id
1 'polypeptide(L)'
;MWRPSFCAGVLVLICWGGAAAAQPIDPHALYEEGCAECHAPHAGDFAFDGLELLGNTLVGKTSGRPLSVFLEAGHGHLSPAEIEVMVKFLSDIRQSGRLFLKKCRICHSNAKELARHGLVLHDDKLYGRYTGREIARFLANHGRLEPGEVAIMLNVLKRQMLSAPVPDNRN
;
A
#
# COMPACT_ATOMS: atom_id res chain seq x y z
N MET A 1 -63.14 20.79 -39.99
CA MET A 1 -62.06 19.82 -40.27
C MET A 1 -60.87 20.18 -39.39
N TRP A 2 -60.59 19.38 -38.36
CA TRP A 2 -59.57 19.65 -37.33
C TRP A 2 -58.54 18.51 -37.37
N ARG A 3 -57.25 18.81 -37.53
CA ARG A 3 -56.15 17.83 -37.44
C ARG A 3 -55.40 18.09 -36.13
N PRO A 4 -55.23 17.10 -35.23
CA PRO A 4 -54.32 17.24 -34.11
C PRO A 4 -52.88 16.92 -34.57
N SER A 5 -52.00 17.90 -34.39
CA SER A 5 -50.55 17.71 -34.54
C SER A 5 -50.00 16.99 -33.32
N PHE A 6 -49.52 15.76 -33.53
CA PHE A 6 -48.64 15.07 -32.60
C PHE A 6 -47.22 15.63 -32.76
N CYS A 7 -46.72 16.37 -31.78
CA CYS A 7 -45.29 16.61 -31.63
C CYS A 7 -44.73 15.57 -30.66
N ALA A 8 -43.95 14.65 -31.20
CA ALA A 8 -43.23 13.60 -30.50
C ALA A 8 -42.26 14.19 -29.47
N GLY A 9 -42.37 13.73 -28.22
CA GLY A 9 -41.39 14.02 -27.17
C GLY A 9 -40.13 13.17 -27.38
N VAL A 10 -38.99 13.84 -27.58
CA VAL A 10 -37.67 13.21 -27.58
C VAL A 10 -37.25 12.94 -26.13
N LEU A 11 -37.24 11.68 -25.73
CA LEU A 11 -36.73 11.23 -24.44
C LEU A 11 -35.20 11.09 -24.54
N VAL A 12 -34.47 12.10 -24.07
CA VAL A 12 -33.00 12.05 -23.94
C VAL A 12 -32.66 11.18 -22.72
N LEU A 13 -32.24 9.94 -22.96
CA LEU A 13 -31.61 9.10 -21.94
C LEU A 13 -30.18 9.60 -21.70
N ILE A 14 -29.98 10.31 -20.58
CA ILE A 14 -28.66 10.65 -20.06
C ILE A 14 -28.09 9.40 -19.41
N CYS A 15 -27.25 8.66 -20.13
CA CYS A 15 -26.41 7.62 -19.55
C CYS A 15 -25.30 8.27 -18.72
N TRP A 16 -25.58 8.51 -17.43
CA TRP A 16 -24.54 8.84 -16.46
C TRP A 16 -23.66 7.60 -16.26
N GLY A 17 -22.56 7.52 -17.02
CA GLY A 17 -21.48 6.60 -16.75
C GLY A 17 -20.78 7.02 -15.47
N GLY A 18 -21.19 6.45 -14.34
CA GLY A 18 -20.43 6.55 -13.11
C GLY A 18 -19.06 5.92 -13.34
N ALA A 19 -18.00 6.72 -13.27
CA ALA A 19 -16.65 6.19 -13.19
C ALA A 19 -16.56 5.33 -11.93
N ALA A 20 -16.51 4.01 -12.10
CA ALA A 20 -16.19 3.11 -11.01
C ALA A 20 -14.77 3.46 -10.55
N ALA A 21 -14.66 4.10 -9.38
CA ALA A 21 -13.37 4.33 -8.76
C ALA A 21 -12.75 2.96 -8.47
N ALA A 22 -11.70 2.63 -9.22
CA ALA A 22 -10.91 1.43 -8.99
C ALA A 22 -10.44 1.45 -7.52
N GLN A 23 -10.80 0.41 -6.77
CA GLN A 23 -10.40 0.31 -5.37
C GLN A 23 -8.88 0.17 -5.31
N PRO A 24 -8.21 0.78 -4.32
CA PRO A 24 -6.78 0.60 -4.13
C PRO A 24 -6.45 -0.89 -3.89
N ILE A 25 -5.48 -1.43 -4.62
CA ILE A 25 -4.96 -2.79 -4.38
C ILE A 25 -4.21 -2.79 -3.04
N ASP A 26 -4.54 -3.69 -2.10
CA ASP A 26 -3.75 -3.86 -0.87
C ASP A 26 -2.48 -4.68 -1.18
N PRO A 27 -1.29 -4.07 -1.24
CA PRO A 27 -0.04 -4.80 -1.47
C PRO A 27 0.26 -5.89 -0.44
N HIS A 28 -0.26 -5.80 0.80
CA HIS A 28 -0.05 -6.86 1.79
C HIS A 28 -0.86 -8.09 1.45
N ALA A 29 -2.16 -7.93 1.14
CA ALA A 29 -3.01 -9.03 0.70
C ALA A 29 -2.46 -9.66 -0.58
N LEU A 30 -2.06 -8.83 -1.55
CA LEU A 30 -1.45 -9.28 -2.79
C LEU A 30 -0.20 -10.15 -2.56
N TYR A 31 0.66 -9.75 -1.61
CA TYR A 31 1.84 -10.53 -1.25
C TYR A 31 1.48 -11.81 -0.49
N GLU A 32 0.60 -11.70 0.50
CA GLU A 32 0.18 -12.81 1.36
C GLU A 32 -0.50 -13.91 0.55
N GLU A 33 -1.31 -13.56 -0.44
CA GLU A 33 -2.03 -14.50 -1.31
C GLU A 33 -1.16 -15.02 -2.47
N GLY A 34 -0.40 -14.15 -3.13
CA GLY A 34 0.32 -14.50 -4.37
C GLY A 34 1.76 -14.95 -4.18
N CYS A 35 2.39 -14.65 -3.04
CA CYS A 35 3.84 -14.80 -2.87
C CYS A 35 4.24 -15.60 -1.61
N ALA A 36 3.49 -15.48 -0.51
CA ALA A 36 3.93 -15.98 0.80
C ALA A 36 3.95 -17.52 0.94
N GLU A 37 3.32 -18.28 0.03
CA GLU A 37 3.41 -19.75 0.03
C GLU A 37 4.80 -20.26 -0.34
N CYS A 38 5.52 -19.51 -1.17
CA CYS A 38 6.86 -19.89 -1.68
C CYS A 38 7.97 -19.00 -1.13
N HIS A 39 7.66 -17.79 -0.68
CA HIS A 39 8.61 -16.81 -0.12
C HIS A 39 8.41 -16.66 1.39
N ALA A 40 9.25 -15.85 2.04
CA ALA A 40 9.11 -15.57 3.46
C ALA A 40 7.69 -15.06 3.78
N PRO A 41 7.06 -15.45 4.91
CA PRO A 41 5.69 -15.04 5.23
C PRO A 41 5.48 -13.53 5.30
N HIS A 42 6.54 -12.76 5.55
CA HIS A 42 6.51 -11.31 5.57
C HIS A 42 7.31 -10.73 4.41
N ALA A 43 6.67 -9.86 3.62
CA ALA A 43 7.30 -9.14 2.52
C ALA A 43 8.56 -8.37 2.93
N GLY A 44 8.61 -7.90 4.18
CA GLY A 44 9.78 -7.27 4.77
C GLY A 44 11.02 -8.16 4.78
N ASP A 45 10.87 -9.44 5.08
CA ASP A 45 11.98 -10.38 5.14
C ASP A 45 12.41 -10.78 3.73
N PHE A 46 11.46 -11.12 2.86
CA PHE A 46 11.75 -11.38 1.45
C PHE A 46 12.47 -10.21 0.75
N ALA A 47 11.98 -8.98 0.92
CA ALA A 47 12.61 -7.81 0.32
C ALA A 47 14.05 -7.62 0.79
N PHE A 48 14.36 -7.94 2.04
CA PHE A 48 15.71 -7.73 2.56
C PHE A 48 16.65 -8.89 2.33
N ASP A 49 16.15 -10.10 2.23
CA ASP A 49 16.96 -11.30 2.04
C ASP A 49 17.21 -11.53 0.55
N GLY A 50 16.17 -11.41 -0.29
CA GLY A 50 16.21 -11.74 -1.72
C GLY A 50 16.45 -10.58 -2.67
N LEU A 51 16.17 -9.33 -2.26
CA LEU A 51 16.18 -8.18 -3.16
C LEU A 51 17.21 -7.11 -2.75
N GLU A 52 17.65 -6.35 -3.74
CA GLU A 52 18.53 -5.19 -3.59
C GLU A 52 17.99 -4.02 -4.42
N LEU A 53 18.18 -2.79 -3.92
CA LEU A 53 17.78 -1.58 -4.63
C LEU A 53 19.04 -0.95 -5.25
N LEU A 54 19.16 -1.00 -6.58
CA LEU A 54 20.24 -0.38 -7.33
C LEU A 54 19.70 0.88 -8.02
N GLY A 55 20.07 2.04 -7.49
CA GLY A 55 19.43 3.31 -7.87
C GLY A 55 17.93 3.27 -7.54
N ASN A 56 17.08 3.33 -8.56
CA ASN A 56 15.63 3.22 -8.43
C ASN A 56 15.08 1.85 -8.89
N THR A 57 15.94 0.88 -9.19
CA THR A 57 15.52 -0.42 -9.71
C THR A 57 15.72 -1.48 -8.64
N LEU A 58 14.62 -2.18 -8.32
CA LEU A 58 14.64 -3.33 -7.43
C LEU A 58 15.07 -4.56 -8.22
N VAL A 59 16.17 -5.20 -7.81
CA VAL A 59 16.75 -6.37 -8.48
C VAL A 59 16.82 -7.57 -7.53
N GLY A 60 16.80 -8.78 -8.09
CA GLY A 60 17.12 -9.98 -7.33
C GLY A 60 18.61 -10.04 -7.01
N LYS A 61 18.98 -10.25 -5.75
CA LYS A 61 20.40 -10.31 -5.34
C LYS A 61 21.18 -11.40 -6.06
N THR A 62 20.58 -12.58 -6.19
CA THR A 62 21.23 -13.75 -6.80
C THR A 62 21.28 -13.62 -8.32
N SER A 63 20.23 -13.08 -8.94
CA SER A 63 20.10 -13.04 -10.39
C SER A 63 20.64 -11.77 -11.03
N GLY A 64 20.75 -10.67 -10.27
CA GLY A 64 21.06 -9.32 -10.78
C GLY A 64 20.00 -8.73 -11.71
N ARG A 65 18.88 -9.43 -11.93
CA ARG A 65 17.83 -9.01 -12.88
C ARG A 65 16.76 -8.16 -12.16
N PRO A 66 16.14 -7.19 -12.85
CA PRO A 66 15.02 -6.42 -12.29
C PRO A 66 13.88 -7.34 -11.84
N LEU A 67 13.27 -7.03 -10.69
CA LEU A 67 12.13 -7.77 -10.16
C LEU A 67 10.97 -7.82 -11.17
N SER A 68 10.69 -6.69 -11.84
CA SER A 68 9.59 -6.59 -12.81
C SER A 68 9.70 -7.65 -13.91
N VAL A 69 10.91 -7.96 -14.37
CA VAL A 69 11.14 -8.97 -15.42
C VAL A 69 10.72 -10.37 -14.97
N PHE A 70 10.87 -10.72 -13.69
CA PHE A 70 10.38 -12.00 -13.18
C PHE A 70 8.85 -12.04 -13.11
N LEU A 71 8.26 -10.95 -12.62
CA LEU A 71 6.81 -10.85 -12.46
C LEU A 71 6.09 -10.82 -13.83
N GLU A 72 6.62 -10.06 -14.79
CA GLU A 72 6.14 -9.99 -16.18
C GLU A 72 6.27 -11.32 -16.91
N ALA A 73 7.26 -12.14 -16.54
CA ALA A 73 7.42 -13.50 -17.06
C ALA A 73 6.44 -14.52 -16.44
N GLY A 74 5.55 -14.08 -15.54
CA GLY A 74 4.50 -14.89 -14.93
C GLY A 74 4.80 -15.36 -13.50
N HIS A 75 5.96 -15.03 -12.92
CA HIS A 75 6.25 -15.39 -11.52
C HIS A 75 5.30 -14.66 -10.57
N GLY A 76 4.56 -15.41 -9.75
CA GLY A 76 3.52 -14.86 -8.88
C GLY A 76 2.17 -14.58 -9.56
N HIS A 77 2.04 -14.83 -10.87
CA HIS A 77 0.78 -14.74 -11.63
C HIS A 77 0.02 -13.40 -11.48
N LEU A 78 0.76 -12.29 -11.35
CA LEU A 78 0.19 -10.95 -11.16
C LEU A 78 -0.21 -10.31 -12.50
N SER A 79 -1.30 -9.55 -12.49
CA SER A 79 -1.66 -8.65 -13.60
C SER A 79 -0.70 -7.46 -13.68
N PRO A 80 -0.62 -6.73 -14.82
CA PRO A 80 0.28 -5.58 -14.95
C PRO A 80 0.12 -4.52 -13.85
N ALA A 81 -1.11 -4.22 -13.43
CA ALA A 81 -1.36 -3.26 -12.36
C ALA A 81 -0.87 -3.76 -10.99
N GLU A 82 -1.03 -5.06 -10.72
CA GLU A 82 -0.54 -5.71 -9.49
C GLU A 82 0.99 -5.77 -9.45
N ILE A 83 1.64 -5.95 -10.61
CA ILE A 83 3.10 -5.90 -10.72
C ILE A 83 3.62 -4.53 -10.29
N GLU A 84 3.03 -3.44 -10.80
CA GLU A 84 3.42 -2.08 -10.41
C GLU A 84 3.28 -1.86 -8.90
N VAL A 85 2.16 -2.29 -8.32
CA VAL A 85 1.91 -2.22 -6.87
C VAL A 85 2.94 -3.03 -6.08
N MET A 86 3.25 -4.25 -6.52
CA MET A 86 4.20 -5.14 -5.85
C MET A 86 5.63 -4.59 -5.91
N VAL A 87 6.08 -4.14 -7.08
CA VAL A 87 7.41 -3.52 -7.26
C VAL A 87 7.54 -2.29 -6.39
N LYS A 88 6.52 -1.42 -6.38
CA LYS A 88 6.52 -0.22 -5.53
C LYS A 88 6.55 -0.60 -4.05
N PHE A 89 5.72 -1.53 -3.61
CA PHE A 89 5.63 -1.97 -2.23
C PHE A 89 6.97 -2.51 -1.68
N LEU A 90 7.61 -3.41 -2.44
CA LEU A 90 8.89 -3.99 -2.03
C LEU A 90 10.03 -2.94 -2.11
N SER A 91 9.95 -1.98 -3.05
CA SER A 91 10.87 -0.85 -3.12
C SER A 91 10.73 0.07 -1.91
N ASP A 92 9.51 0.42 -1.51
CA ASP A 92 9.22 1.24 -0.33
C ASP A 92 9.72 0.55 0.96
N ILE A 93 9.64 -0.79 1.02
CA ILE A 93 10.23 -1.58 2.11
C ILE A 93 11.75 -1.42 2.11
N ARG A 94 12.44 -1.59 0.97
CA ARG A 94 13.90 -1.41 0.86
C ARG A 94 14.34 -0.02 1.27
N GLN A 95 13.67 1.01 0.77
CA GLN A 95 13.98 2.42 1.04
C GLN A 95 13.83 2.77 2.52
N SER A 96 12.96 2.07 3.27
CA SER A 96 12.83 2.26 4.72
C SER A 96 14.05 1.79 5.53
N GLY A 97 14.98 1.04 4.92
CA GLY A 97 16.21 0.58 5.58
C GLY A 97 15.98 -0.37 6.78
N ARG A 98 14.86 -1.09 6.83
CA ARG A 98 14.40 -1.90 7.99
C ARG A 98 14.24 -1.06 9.27
N LEU A 99 13.94 0.23 9.18
CA LEU A 99 13.90 1.10 10.37
C LEU A 99 12.94 0.58 11.46
N PHE A 100 11.75 0.11 11.08
CA PHE A 100 10.78 -0.45 12.02
C PHE A 100 11.32 -1.71 12.72
N LEU A 101 11.93 -2.63 11.98
CA LEU A 101 12.56 -3.81 12.55
C LEU A 101 13.68 -3.42 13.53
N LYS A 102 14.53 -2.47 13.15
CA LYS A 102 15.71 -2.07 13.94
C LYS A 102 15.34 -1.36 15.24
N LYS A 103 14.30 -0.53 15.24
CA LYS A 103 14.01 0.40 16.35
C LYS A 103 12.66 0.19 17.03
N CYS A 104 11.68 -0.40 16.36
CA CYS A 104 10.32 -0.52 16.87
C CYS A 104 9.94 -1.94 17.28
N ARG A 105 10.57 -2.98 16.71
CA ARG A 105 10.17 -4.38 16.97
C ARG A 105 10.42 -4.91 18.37
N ILE A 106 11.20 -4.20 19.17
CA ILE A 106 11.38 -4.53 20.59
C ILE A 106 10.07 -4.41 21.39
N CYS A 107 9.16 -3.52 20.97
CA CYS A 107 7.87 -3.30 21.64
C CYS A 107 6.65 -3.55 20.75
N HIS A 108 6.83 -3.62 19.44
CA HIS A 108 5.75 -3.78 18.48
C HIS A 108 5.96 -5.01 17.59
N SER A 109 4.87 -5.72 17.27
CA SER A 109 4.91 -6.90 16.39
C SER A 109 5.41 -6.53 14.98
N ASN A 110 4.65 -5.65 14.30
CA ASN A 110 4.91 -5.18 12.94
C ASN A 110 4.24 -3.81 12.69
N ALA A 111 4.66 -3.14 11.60
CA ALA A 111 4.17 -1.81 11.26
C ALA A 111 2.68 -1.79 10.85
N LYS A 112 2.23 -2.85 10.15
CA LYS A 112 0.85 -3.01 9.66
C LYS A 112 -0.13 -2.97 10.82
N GLU A 113 0.10 -3.80 11.83
CA GLU A 113 -0.72 -3.92 13.03
C GLU A 113 -0.70 -2.63 13.87
N LEU A 114 0.50 -2.07 14.12
CA LEU A 114 0.64 -0.83 14.87
C LEU A 114 -0.16 0.31 14.22
N ALA A 115 -0.02 0.47 12.89
CA ALA A 115 -0.71 1.51 12.17
C ALA A 115 -2.23 1.29 12.18
N ARG A 116 -2.69 0.14 11.67
CA ARG A 116 -4.11 -0.13 11.45
C ARG A 116 -4.90 -0.11 12.77
N HIS A 117 -4.34 -0.64 13.86
CA HIS A 117 -5.04 -0.70 15.15
C HIS A 117 -4.79 0.54 16.02
N GLY A 118 -3.58 1.09 16.00
CA GLY A 118 -3.16 2.13 16.93
C GLY A 118 -3.34 3.56 16.43
N LEU A 119 -3.48 3.78 15.13
CA LEU A 119 -3.43 5.10 14.52
C LEU A 119 -4.71 5.47 13.76
N VAL A 120 -4.88 6.77 13.55
CA VAL A 120 -5.85 7.36 12.61
C VAL A 120 -5.13 8.38 11.73
N LEU A 121 -5.56 8.50 10.48
CA LEU A 121 -5.06 9.48 9.52
C LEU A 121 -6.10 10.60 9.38
N HIS A 122 -5.71 11.84 9.66
CA HIS A 122 -6.56 13.03 9.54
C HIS A 122 -5.72 14.17 8.96
N ASP A 123 -6.21 14.83 7.90
CA ASP A 123 -5.49 15.91 7.20
C ASP A 123 -4.03 15.56 6.90
N ASP A 124 -3.81 14.35 6.36
CA ASP A 124 -2.49 13.83 6.01
C ASP A 124 -1.52 13.64 7.21
N LYS A 125 -2.03 13.73 8.46
CA LYS A 125 -1.26 13.55 9.70
C LYS A 125 -1.72 12.32 10.45
N LEU A 126 -0.76 11.63 11.07
CA LEU A 126 -1.02 10.48 11.91
C LEU A 126 -1.25 10.91 13.35
N TYR A 127 -2.34 10.41 13.93
CA TYR A 127 -2.68 10.58 15.35
C TYR A 127 -2.85 9.23 16.01
N GLY A 128 -2.54 9.14 17.30
CA GLY A 128 -2.86 7.95 18.08
C GLY A 128 -4.37 7.82 18.26
N ARG A 129 -4.95 6.70 17.84
CA ARG A 129 -6.41 6.45 17.84
C ARG A 129 -7.08 6.75 19.17
N TYR A 130 -6.46 6.30 20.27
CA TYR A 130 -7.03 6.41 21.61
C TYR A 130 -6.57 7.64 22.40
N THR A 131 -5.49 8.29 21.96
CA THR A 131 -4.88 9.40 22.70
C THR A 131 -5.06 10.75 22.03
N GLY A 132 -5.43 10.78 20.74
CA GLY A 132 -5.46 11.99 19.93
C GLY A 132 -4.08 12.65 19.71
N ARG A 133 -2.99 12.04 20.19
CA ARG A 133 -1.66 12.64 20.12
C ARG A 133 -1.09 12.54 18.71
N GLU A 134 -0.59 13.66 18.19
CA GLU A 134 0.11 13.70 16.90
C GLU A 134 1.40 12.83 16.95
N ILE A 135 1.49 11.86 16.03
CA ILE A 135 2.55 10.86 16.04
C ILE A 135 3.92 11.45 15.70
N ALA A 136 3.98 12.48 14.84
CA ALA A 136 5.24 13.15 14.52
C ALA A 136 5.93 13.69 15.78
N ARG A 137 5.17 14.37 16.66
CA ARG A 137 5.68 14.91 17.92
C ARG A 137 6.00 13.81 18.93
N PHE A 138 5.21 12.74 18.95
CA PHE A 138 5.46 11.61 19.84
C PHE A 138 6.75 10.88 19.49
N LEU A 139 7.00 10.64 18.20
CA LEU A 139 8.19 9.94 17.72
C LEU A 139 9.49 10.71 17.99
N ALA A 140 9.45 12.03 18.15
CA ALA A 140 10.62 12.80 18.57
C ALA A 140 11.19 12.35 19.93
N ASN A 141 10.36 11.70 20.76
CA ASN A 141 10.76 11.20 22.08
C ASN A 141 10.51 9.69 22.25
N HIS A 142 10.17 8.96 21.19
CA HIS A 142 9.82 7.55 21.24
C HIS A 142 10.54 6.75 20.15
N GLY A 143 10.94 5.52 20.47
CA GLY A 143 11.63 4.64 19.52
C GLY A 143 13.09 5.02 19.21
N ARG A 144 13.65 6.02 19.91
CA ARG A 144 15.04 6.50 19.74
C ARG A 144 15.36 6.82 18.27
N LEU A 145 14.42 7.50 17.61
CA LEU A 145 14.58 7.94 16.23
C LEU A 145 15.38 9.25 16.18
N GLU A 146 16.32 9.34 15.24
CA GLU A 146 16.95 10.60 14.87
C GLU A 146 15.95 11.48 14.10
N PRO A 147 16.15 12.82 14.04
CA PRO A 147 15.22 13.72 13.37
C PRO A 147 14.88 13.32 11.92
N GLY A 148 15.87 12.85 11.15
CA GLY A 148 15.65 12.38 9.77
C GLY A 148 14.89 11.06 9.68
N GLU A 149 14.99 10.19 10.70
CA GLU A 149 14.31 8.90 10.74
C GLU A 149 12.82 9.03 11.09
N VAL A 150 12.43 10.10 11.79
CA VAL A 150 11.02 10.38 12.09
C VAL A 150 10.21 10.49 10.80
N ALA A 151 10.70 11.22 9.80
CA ALA A 151 10.03 11.35 8.51
C ALA A 151 9.89 10.00 7.78
N ILE A 152 10.94 9.18 7.82
CA ILE A 152 10.93 7.83 7.23
C ILE A 152 9.88 6.95 7.94
N MET A 153 9.85 6.98 9.27
CA MET A 153 8.90 6.18 10.05
C MET A 153 7.45 6.63 9.84
N LEU A 154 7.19 7.93 9.78
CA LEU A 154 5.86 8.46 9.47
C LEU A 154 5.39 8.00 8.09
N ASN A 155 6.28 7.99 7.10
CA ASN A 155 5.96 7.48 5.77
C ASN A 155 5.68 5.96 5.79
N VAL A 156 6.48 5.17 6.51
CA VAL A 156 6.23 3.73 6.72
C VAL A 156 4.84 3.50 7.28
N LEU A 157 4.49 4.17 8.38
CA LEU A 157 3.20 4.02 9.07
C LEU A 157 2.02 4.52 8.23
N LYS A 158 2.16 5.65 7.54
CA LYS A 158 1.11 6.19 6.67
C LYS A 158 0.78 5.22 5.54
N ARG A 159 1.78 4.59 4.92
CA ARG A 159 1.54 3.59 3.87
C ARG A 159 0.70 2.41 4.36
N GLN A 160 0.91 1.96 5.59
CA GLN A 160 0.10 0.88 6.17
C GLN A 160 -1.38 1.23 6.34
N MET A 161 -1.69 2.52 6.49
CA MET A 161 -3.06 3.06 6.60
C MET A 161 -3.71 3.20 5.22
N LEU A 162 -2.95 3.71 4.25
CA LEU A 162 -3.44 3.94 2.88
C LEU A 162 -3.59 2.64 2.09
N SER A 163 -2.87 1.59 2.50
CA SER A 163 -2.97 0.27 1.92
C SER A 163 -3.97 -0.63 2.67
N ALA A 164 -4.81 -0.11 3.57
CA ALA A 164 -5.79 -0.95 4.27
C ALA A 164 -6.87 -1.47 3.31
N PRO A 165 -7.32 -2.73 3.44
CA PRO A 165 -8.40 -3.23 2.60
C PRO A 165 -9.65 -2.40 2.86
N VAL A 166 -10.34 -2.06 1.76
CA VAL A 166 -11.72 -1.61 1.81
C VAL A 166 -12.52 -2.77 2.41
N PRO A 167 -13.40 -2.55 3.41
CA PRO A 167 -14.23 -3.63 3.94
C PRO A 167 -14.97 -4.31 2.79
N ASP A 168 -14.74 -5.60 2.62
CA ASP A 168 -15.39 -6.41 1.60
C ASP A 168 -16.90 -6.44 1.88
N ASN A 169 -17.66 -5.81 0.99
CA ASN A 169 -19.12 -5.80 1.00
C ASN A 169 -19.70 -6.73 -0.08
N ARG A 170 -18.93 -7.73 -0.56
CA ARG A 170 -19.46 -8.81 -1.38
C ARG A 170 -20.04 -9.91 -0.48
N ASN A 171 -21.36 -9.86 -0.31
CA ASN A 171 -22.19 -11.03 0.00
C ASN A 171 -22.38 -11.88 -1.25
#